data_AF-A0AAD5A4X4-F1
#
_entry.id   AF-A0AAD5A4X4-F1
#
_cell.length_a   1.000
_cell.length_b   1.000
_cell.length_c   1.000
_cell.angle_alpha   90.00
_cell.angle_beta   90.00
_cell.angle_gamma   90.00
#
_symmetry.space_group_name_H-M   'P 1'
#
loop_
_entity.id
_entity.type
_entity.pdbx_description
1 polymer ?
#
loop_
_entity_poly.entity_id
_entity_poly.type
_entity_poly.pdbx_seq_one_letter_code
_entity_poly.pdbx_strand_id
1 'polypeptide(L)'
;MLSLVPLLLLALVPYVFCATELIQPDSVLLKPGETLSITCRVSGASITDGSRHDGTAWIRHPAGKTLEWIVNIYYDGSTHYSDKLKSRFRLPETRPATQ
;
A
#
# COMPACT_ATOMS: atom_id res chain seq x y z
N MET A 1 11.65 10.19 -46.81
CA MET A 1 12.41 10.44 -45.56
C MET A 1 11.38 10.44 -44.43
N LEU A 2 11.25 9.34 -43.69
CA LEU A 2 10.31 9.29 -42.55
C LEU A 2 10.77 10.31 -41.50
N SER A 3 9.91 11.28 -41.16
CA SER A 3 10.25 12.35 -40.22
C SER A 3 10.43 11.76 -38.82
N LEU A 4 11.61 11.93 -38.23
CA LEU A 4 11.97 11.47 -36.88
C LEU A 4 11.55 12.48 -35.78
N VAL A 5 11.11 13.68 -36.18
CA VAL A 5 10.64 14.75 -35.30
C VAL A 5 9.50 14.32 -34.36
N PRO A 6 8.44 13.61 -34.80
CA PRO A 6 7.38 13.16 -33.90
C PRO A 6 7.84 12.11 -32.89
N LEU A 7 8.81 11.25 -33.25
CA LEU A 7 9.43 10.31 -32.31
C LEU A 7 10.23 11.03 -31.23
N LEU A 8 10.94 12.11 -31.59
CA LEU A 8 11.69 12.93 -30.65
C LEU A 8 10.77 13.69 -29.67
N LEU A 9 9.62 14.18 -30.16
CA LEU A 9 8.60 14.84 -29.32
C LEU A 9 7.95 13.88 -28.31
N LEU A 10 7.71 12.63 -28.70
CA LEU A 10 7.21 11.58 -27.81
C LEU A 10 8.20 11.22 -26.68
N ALA A 11 9.51 11.34 -26.93
CA ALA A 11 10.56 11.09 -25.93
C ALA A 11 10.73 12.23 -24.90
N LEU A 12 10.22 13.43 -25.20
CA LEU A 12 10.26 14.59 -24.31
C LEU A 12 9.02 14.70 -23.42
N VAL A 13 8.00 13.86 -23.63
CA VAL A 13 6.89 13.74 -22.68
C VAL A 13 7.50 13.11 -21.43
N PRO A 14 7.59 13.83 -20.29
CA PRO A 14 7.99 13.20 -19.05
C PRO A 14 6.97 12.10 -18.81
N TYR A 15 7.41 10.86 -19.00
CA TYR A 15 6.67 9.70 -18.56
C TYR A 15 6.38 9.97 -17.08
N VAL A 16 5.11 10.20 -16.76
CA VAL A 16 4.67 10.30 -15.37
C VAL A 16 4.82 8.89 -14.81
N PHE A 17 6.02 8.55 -14.38
CA PHE A 17 6.26 7.35 -13.61
C PHE A 17 5.62 7.59 -12.25
N CYS A 18 4.48 6.97 -12.01
CA CYS A 18 3.97 6.80 -10.67
C CYS A 18 4.94 5.84 -9.96
N ALA A 19 5.92 6.40 -9.24
CA ALA A 19 7.00 5.61 -8.62
C ALA A 19 6.60 4.99 -7.28
N THR A 20 5.30 4.96 -6.95
CA THR A 20 4.83 4.39 -5.67
C THR A 20 4.68 2.88 -5.78
N GLU A 21 5.43 2.15 -4.95
CA GLU A 21 5.35 0.69 -4.88
C GLU A 21 5.05 0.21 -3.45
N LEU A 22 4.19 -0.82 -3.35
CA LEU A 22 3.90 -1.54 -2.12
C LEU A 22 4.57 -2.91 -2.18
N ILE A 23 5.57 -3.11 -1.34
CA ILE A 23 6.36 -4.33 -1.31
C ILE A 23 5.88 -5.19 -0.14
N GLN A 24 5.34 -6.36 -0.46
CA GLN A 24 4.83 -7.35 0.49
C GLN A 24 5.45 -8.73 0.18
N PRO A 25 5.50 -9.65 1.15
CA PRO A 25 5.79 -11.06 0.85
C PRO A 25 4.80 -11.61 -0.18
N ASP A 26 5.25 -12.55 -1.01
CA ASP A 26 4.45 -13.12 -2.08
C ASP A 26 3.21 -13.88 -1.56
N SER A 27 3.30 -15.20 -1.46
CA SER A 27 2.23 -16.06 -0.98
C SER A 27 2.72 -16.90 0.17
N VAL A 28 1.90 -17.02 1.22
CA VAL A 28 2.20 -17.87 2.38
C VAL A 28 1.03 -18.82 2.58
N LEU A 29 1.32 -20.12 2.66
CA LEU A 29 0.37 -21.15 3.03
C LEU A 29 0.55 -21.47 4.51
N LEU A 30 -0.56 -21.44 5.27
CA LEU A 30 -0.56 -21.66 6.71
C LEU A 30 -1.59 -22.72 7.10
N LYS A 31 -1.34 -23.37 8.22
CA LYS A 31 -2.32 -24.25 8.87
C LYS A 31 -3.32 -23.43 9.68
N PRO A 32 -4.55 -23.93 9.88
CA PRO A 32 -5.53 -23.26 10.74
C PRO A 32 -4.98 -23.03 12.15
N GLY A 33 -5.10 -21.80 12.65
CA GLY A 33 -4.66 -21.41 14.01
C GLY A 33 -3.24 -20.83 14.07
N GLU A 34 -2.46 -20.92 13.00
CA GLU A 34 -1.16 -20.24 12.92
C GLU A 34 -1.34 -18.73 12.78
N THR A 35 -0.42 -17.96 13.36
CA THR A 35 -0.40 -16.50 13.27
C THR A 35 0.53 -16.07 12.14
N LEU A 36 0.09 -15.15 11.30
CA LEU A 36 0.87 -14.55 10.22
C LEU A 36 1.21 -13.10 10.55
N SER A 37 2.47 -12.73 10.34
CA SER A 37 2.89 -11.33 10.30
C SER A 37 3.24 -10.95 8.86
N ILE A 38 2.58 -9.92 8.33
CA ILE A 38 2.84 -9.39 7.00
C ILE A 38 3.41 -7.98 7.15
N THR A 39 4.51 -7.70 6.47
CA THR A 39 5.10 -6.36 6.41
C THR A 39 4.84 -5.76 5.04
N CYS A 40 4.41 -4.50 4.98
CA CYS A 40 4.31 -3.73 3.75
C CYS A 40 5.33 -2.59 3.81
N ARG A 41 6.27 -2.56 2.86
CA ARG A 41 7.18 -1.43 2.69
C ARG A 41 6.68 -0.56 1.54
N VAL A 42 6.52 0.73 1.80
CA VAL A 42 6.16 1.71 0.78
C VAL A 42 7.44 2.32 0.21
N SER A 43 7.57 2.34 -1.11
CA SER A 43 8.68 2.99 -1.83
C SER A 43 8.13 4.11 -2.71
N GLY A 44 8.89 5.20 -2.88
CA GLY A 44 8.54 6.32 -3.75
C GLY A 44 7.39 7.22 -3.30
N ALA A 45 6.89 7.05 -2.06
CA ALA A 45 5.94 7.94 -1.42
C ALA A 45 6.21 8.03 0.10
N SER A 46 5.90 9.18 0.69
CA SER A 46 5.91 9.35 2.15
C SER A 46 4.53 9.06 2.72
N ILE A 47 4.44 8.11 3.65
CA ILE A 47 3.18 7.75 4.31
C ILE A 47 2.81 8.68 5.48
N THR A 48 3.74 9.54 5.90
CA THR A 48 3.54 10.48 7.02
C THR A 48 3.32 11.93 6.56
N ASP A 49 3.41 12.20 5.25
CA ASP A 49 3.19 13.53 4.68
C ASP A 49 1.69 13.79 4.45
N GLY A 50 1.02 14.35 5.45
CA GLY A 50 -0.41 14.72 5.38
C GLY A 50 -0.76 15.76 4.32
N SER A 51 0.21 16.42 3.68
CA SER A 51 -0.06 17.34 2.56
C SER A 51 -0.22 16.61 1.22
N ARG A 52 0.23 15.35 1.15
CA ARG A 52 0.26 14.54 -0.08
C ARG A 52 -0.39 13.17 0.08
N HIS A 53 -0.63 12.72 1.31
CA HIS A 53 -1.11 11.39 1.63
C HIS A 53 -2.02 11.43 2.86
N ASP A 54 -3.27 10.98 2.71
CA ASP A 54 -4.25 10.99 3.79
C ASP A 54 -4.11 9.77 4.72
N GLY A 55 -3.76 8.61 4.17
CA GLY A 55 -3.63 7.38 4.96
C GLY A 55 -3.45 6.12 4.12
N THR A 56 -2.86 5.12 4.76
CA THR A 56 -2.60 3.79 4.20
C THR A 56 -3.53 2.78 4.87
N ALA A 57 -4.07 1.84 4.09
CA ALA A 57 -4.95 0.83 4.66
C ALA A 57 -4.57 -0.60 4.31
N TRP A 58 -4.93 -1.49 5.24
CA TRP A 58 -4.88 -2.93 5.05
C TRP A 58 -6.27 -3.43 4.69
N ILE A 59 -6.35 -4.19 3.61
CA ILE A 59 -7.56 -4.77 3.06
C ILE A 59 -7.36 -6.27 2.85
N ARG A 60 -8.44 -7.03 2.85
CA ARG A 60 -8.44 -8.43 2.40
C ARG A 60 -9.51 -8.65 1.35
N HIS A 61 -9.26 -9.60 0.47
CA HIS A 61 -10.23 -10.05 -0.51
C HIS A 61 -10.36 -11.58 -0.42
N PRO A 62 -11.31 -12.09 0.39
CA PRO A 62 -11.58 -13.52 0.44
C PRO A 62 -12.19 -14.00 -0.88
N ALA A 63 -11.82 -15.20 -1.34
CA ALA A 63 -12.38 -15.78 -2.55
C ALA A 63 -13.92 -15.82 -2.50
N GLY A 64 -14.57 -15.30 -3.55
CA GLY A 64 -16.03 -15.25 -3.65
C GLY A 64 -16.72 -14.22 -2.74
N LYS A 65 -15.98 -13.30 -2.11
CA LYS A 65 -16.53 -12.23 -1.26
C LYS A 65 -16.09 -10.86 -1.75
N THR A 66 -16.75 -9.82 -1.26
CA THR A 66 -16.31 -8.44 -1.50
C THR A 66 -15.01 -8.14 -0.75
N LEU A 67 -14.30 -7.11 -1.20
CA LEU A 67 -13.16 -6.54 -0.48
C LEU A 67 -13.60 -6.04 0.90
N GLU A 68 -12.82 -6.35 1.92
CA GLU A 68 -13.08 -5.96 3.31
C GLU A 68 -11.90 -5.16 3.85
N TRP A 69 -12.20 -4.00 4.44
CA TRP A 69 -11.22 -3.19 5.15
C TRP A 69 -10.86 -3.83 6.49
N ILE A 70 -9.58 -3.85 6.83
CA ILE A 70 -9.06 -4.36 8.10
C ILE A 70 -8.75 -3.19 9.04
N VAL A 71 -7.87 -2.28 8.60
CA VAL A 71 -7.45 -1.10 9.36
C VAL A 71 -7.01 0.00 8.40
N ASN A 72 -7.33 1.24 8.74
CA ASN A 72 -6.80 2.45 8.10
C ASN A 72 -5.80 3.11 9.06
N ILE A 73 -4.67 3.56 8.55
CA ILE A 73 -3.59 4.22 9.26
C ILE A 73 -3.41 5.59 8.60
N TYR A 74 -3.83 6.65 9.27
CA TYR A 74 -3.69 8.00 8.75
C TYR A 74 -2.25 8.50 8.86
N TYR A 75 -1.91 9.56 8.12
CA TYR A 75 -0.57 10.16 8.11
C TYR A 75 -0.07 10.58 9.50
N ASP A 76 -0.99 10.93 10.41
CA ASP A 76 -0.70 11.32 11.79
C ASP A 76 -0.49 10.13 12.74
N GLY A 77 -0.62 8.90 12.23
CA GLY A 77 -0.50 7.66 12.99
C GLY A 77 -1.78 7.22 13.69
N SER A 78 -2.88 7.95 13.58
CA SER A 78 -4.17 7.50 14.08
C SER A 78 -4.64 6.27 13.27
N THR A 79 -5.29 5.32 13.96
CA THR A 79 -5.73 4.07 13.33
C THR A 79 -7.22 3.82 13.53
N HIS A 80 -7.88 3.35 12.47
CA HIS A 80 -9.28 2.99 12.50
C HIS A 80 -9.46 1.54 12.03
N TYR A 81 -9.79 0.65 12.96
CA TYR A 81 -10.03 -0.76 12.68
C TYR A 81 -11.47 -1.02 12.21
N SER A 82 -11.64 -2.02 11.35
CA SER A 82 -12.96 -2.55 11.01
C SER A 82 -13.57 -3.27 12.21
N ASP A 83 -14.81 -2.93 12.56
CA ASP A 83 -15.53 -3.53 13.69
C ASP A 83 -15.62 -5.06 13.60
N LYS A 84 -15.68 -5.58 12.38
CA LYS A 84 -15.78 -7.03 12.13
C LYS A 84 -14.46 -7.77 12.36
N LEU A 85 -13.33 -7.09 12.19
CA LEU A 85 -12.01 -7.72 12.10
C LEU A 85 -11.03 -7.28 13.19
N LYS A 86 -11.39 -6.27 14.01
CA LYS A 86 -10.55 -5.73 15.09
C LYS A 86 -10.08 -6.75 16.13
N SER A 87 -10.79 -7.87 16.30
CA SER A 87 -10.39 -8.94 17.22
C SER A 87 -9.39 -9.95 16.62
N ARG A 88 -9.15 -9.90 15.31
CA ARG A 88 -8.37 -10.89 14.56
C ARG A 88 -7.06 -10.35 14.01
N PHE A 89 -6.95 -9.04 13.83
CA PHE A 89 -5.77 -8.37 13.29
C PHE A 89 -5.24 -7.35 14.28
N ARG A 90 -3.92 -7.22 14.35
CA ARG A 90 -3.22 -6.24 15.19
C ARG A 90 -2.08 -5.62 14.39
N LEU A 91 -2.00 -4.29 14.42
CA LEU A 91 -0.79 -3.61 13.98
C LEU A 91 0.26 -3.64 15.10
N PRO A 92 1.52 -3.98 14.81
CA PRO A 92 2.59 -3.84 15.78
C PRO A 92 2.81 -2.37 16.14
N GLU A 93 3.19 -2.10 17.38
CA GLU A 93 3.52 -0.77 17.89
C GLU A 93 4.89 -0.32 17.37
N THR A 94 4.97 -0.13 16.07
CA THR A 94 6.09 0.53 15.42
C THR A 94 5.53 1.80 14.81
N ARG A 95 5.91 2.96 15.36
CA ARG A 95 5.70 4.23 14.67
C ARG A 95 6.24 4.07 13.25
N PRO A 96 5.51 4.52 12.21
CA PRO A 96 6.06 4.53 10.86
C PRO A 96 7.38 5.29 10.93
N ALA A 97 8.49 4.58 10.70
CA ALA A 97 9.81 5.19 10.76
C ALA A 97 9.85 6.28 9.69
N THR A 98 10.05 7.52 10.13
CA THR A 98 10.40 8.63 9.27
C THR A 98 11.66 8.22 8.50
N GLN A 99 11.55 8.06 7.18
CA GLN A 99 12.71 8.01 6.30
C GLN A 99 12.84 9.37 5.61
#